data_AF-A0A9N9H8F1-F1
#
_entry.id   AF-A0A9N9H8F1-F1
#
_cell.length_a   1.000
_cell.length_b   1.000
_cell.length_c   1.000
_cell.angle_alpha   90.00
_cell.angle_beta   90.00
_cell.angle_gamma   90.00
#
_symmetry.space_group_name_H-M   'P 1'
#
loop_
_entity.id
_entity.type
_entity.pdbx_description
1 polymer ?
#
loop_
_entity_poly.entity_id
_entity_poly.type
_entity_poly.pdbx_seq_one_letter_code
_entity_poly.pdbx_strand_id
1 'polypeptide(L)'
;GNNDIPNRPEVFLDESYCHLHHTSPNTWVPHQGVVLAPGRGPLLVIFGAIVVFRNGNHNKTYGEIVPNSIYIWDPAIKPQSSRGRKRSNLEAWDNIPDILRDTAIVPDQIDYHGNFNAEIFESLFTKLCATVEEKYGGVDIHMDGARYHKRRIENIPTSASKKSEIIDWLTRKEVVVPIDAYKAELLEL
;
A
#
# COMPACT_ATOMS: atom_id res chain seq x y z
N GLY A 1 19.91 -32.24 -9.84
CA GLY A 1 18.85 -32.01 -8.84
C GLY A 1 17.67 -31.44 -9.57
N ASN A 2 16.50 -32.04 -9.42
CA ASN A 2 15.28 -31.44 -9.97
C ASN A 2 14.98 -30.20 -9.14
N ASN A 3 15.11 -29.02 -9.75
CA ASN A 3 14.63 -27.78 -9.17
C ASN A 3 13.10 -27.77 -9.31
N ASP A 4 12.41 -28.33 -8.32
CA ASP A 4 10.94 -28.35 -8.24
C ASP A 4 10.39 -27.07 -7.59
N ILE A 5 11.08 -25.94 -7.79
CA ILE A 5 10.69 -24.64 -7.27
C ILE A 5 9.96 -23.86 -8.38
N PRO A 6 8.80 -23.23 -8.11
CA PRO A 6 8.10 -23.27 -6.83
C PRO A 6 7.15 -24.48 -6.71
N ASN A 7 7.02 -25.05 -5.50
CA ASN A 7 6.15 -26.21 -5.22
C ASN A 7 4.65 -25.85 -5.22
N ARG A 8 4.35 -24.56 -5.08
CA ARG A 8 3.04 -23.90 -5.15
C ARG A 8 3.24 -22.53 -5.79
N PRO A 9 2.21 -21.86 -6.31
CA PRO A 9 2.40 -20.50 -6.81
C PRO A 9 2.97 -19.58 -5.72
N GLU A 10 3.96 -18.78 -6.08
CA GLU A 10 4.58 -17.78 -5.21
C GLU A 10 4.24 -16.39 -5.75
N VAL A 11 3.67 -15.54 -4.90
CA VAL A 11 3.31 -14.15 -5.22
C VAL A 11 4.30 -13.22 -4.52
N PHE A 12 4.98 -12.40 -5.31
CA PHE A 12 5.88 -11.35 -4.83
C PHE A 12 5.14 -10.03 -4.94
N LEU A 13 4.82 -9.44 -3.79
CA LEU A 13 4.14 -8.16 -3.68
C LEU A 13 5.12 -7.10 -3.20
N ASP A 14 5.18 -5.98 -3.91
CA ASP A 14 5.96 -4.81 -3.53
C ASP A 14 5.18 -3.52 -3.80
N GLU A 15 5.55 -2.45 -3.08
CA GLU A 15 5.06 -1.10 -3.30
C GLU A 15 6.20 -0.18 -3.73
N SER A 16 6.17 0.25 -4.99
CA SER A 16 7.14 1.19 -5.53
C SER A 16 6.59 2.62 -5.56
N TYR A 17 7.33 3.55 -4.97
CA TYR A 17 7.02 4.98 -4.97
C TYR A 17 7.88 5.69 -6.03
N CYS A 18 7.31 5.91 -7.21
CA CYS A 18 8.00 6.50 -8.35
C CYS A 18 7.56 7.96 -8.56
N HIS A 19 8.41 8.92 -8.21
CA HIS A 19 8.19 10.31 -8.61
C HIS A 19 8.44 10.45 -10.13
N LEU A 20 7.42 10.85 -10.90
CA LEU A 20 7.57 11.04 -12.36
C LEU A 20 8.62 12.12 -12.70
N HIS A 21 8.93 13.02 -11.77
CA HIS A 21 9.94 14.08 -11.93
C HIS A 21 11.04 13.98 -10.86
N HIS A 22 11.65 12.80 -10.72
CA HIS A 22 12.84 12.60 -9.89
C HIS A 22 14.13 12.94 -10.67
N THR A 23 14.27 14.19 -11.10
CA THR A 23 15.52 14.68 -11.71
C THR A 23 16.42 15.30 -10.64
N SER A 24 17.69 14.87 -10.59
CA SER A 24 18.68 15.55 -9.75
C SER A 24 19.01 16.92 -10.35
N PRO A 25 19.40 17.91 -9.53
CA PRO A 25 20.03 19.11 -10.03
C PRO A 25 21.21 18.72 -10.93
N ASN A 26 21.27 19.28 -12.15
CA ASN A 26 22.29 19.00 -13.19
C ASN A 26 22.11 17.72 -14.02
N THR A 27 20.88 17.24 -14.21
CA THR A 27 20.60 16.18 -15.21
C THR A 27 20.72 16.73 -16.64
N TRP A 28 21.40 15.98 -17.53
CA TRP A 28 21.49 16.30 -18.96
C TRP A 28 20.14 16.06 -19.63
N VAL A 29 19.57 17.10 -20.25
CA VAL A 29 18.33 17.00 -21.03
C VAL A 29 18.60 17.20 -22.52
N PRO A 30 17.81 16.56 -23.40
CA PRO A 30 17.84 16.84 -24.83
C PRO A 30 17.58 18.33 -25.09
N HIS A 31 18.13 18.85 -26.19
CA HIS A 31 18.10 20.29 -26.54
C HIS A 31 16.69 20.91 -26.64
N GLN A 32 15.63 20.09 -26.66
CA GLN A 32 14.21 20.49 -26.76
C GLN A 32 13.33 19.88 -25.64
N GLY A 33 13.93 19.30 -24.59
CA GLY A 33 13.18 18.68 -23.50
C GLY A 33 12.69 19.69 -22.45
N VAL A 34 11.44 19.55 -21.99
CA VAL A 34 10.93 20.27 -20.82
C VAL A 34 11.36 19.52 -19.55
N VAL A 35 12.15 20.16 -18.68
CA VAL A 35 12.43 19.63 -17.34
C VAL A 35 11.40 20.18 -16.38
N LEU A 36 10.59 19.30 -15.81
CA LEU A 36 9.67 19.65 -14.75
C LEU A 36 10.43 19.60 -13.41
N ALA A 37 10.22 20.62 -12.58
CA ALA A 37 10.98 20.80 -11.33
C ALA A 37 10.80 19.59 -10.38
N PRO A 38 11.85 19.22 -9.62
CA PRO A 38 11.78 18.14 -8.64
C PRO A 38 10.60 18.34 -7.68
N GLY A 39 9.82 17.29 -7.45
CA GLY A 39 8.72 17.31 -6.48
C GLY A 39 7.43 18.01 -6.93
N ARG A 40 7.29 18.40 -8.21
CA ARG A 40 6.05 18.99 -8.76
C ARG A 40 5.29 18.08 -9.75
N GLY A 41 5.73 16.83 -9.90
CA GLY A 41 5.10 15.84 -10.78
C GLY A 41 4.21 14.84 -10.06
N PRO A 42 3.37 14.10 -10.79
CA PRO A 42 2.61 13.02 -10.21
C PRO A 42 3.54 11.97 -9.57
N LEU A 43 3.18 11.52 -8.36
CA LEU A 43 3.81 10.39 -7.69
C LEU A 43 3.02 9.16 -8.13
N LEU A 44 3.65 8.33 -8.95
CA LEU A 44 3.13 7.04 -9.31
C LEU A 44 3.48 6.09 -8.16
N VAL A 45 2.48 5.73 -7.37
CA VAL A 45 2.62 4.59 -6.47
C VAL A 45 2.13 3.36 -7.21
N ILE A 46 2.98 2.36 -7.29
CA ILE A 46 2.70 1.08 -7.91
C ILE A 46 2.64 0.07 -6.77
N PHE A 47 1.42 -0.28 -6.36
CA PHE A 47 1.19 -1.55 -5.69
C PHE A 47 1.21 -2.58 -6.83
N GLY A 48 2.04 -3.63 -6.76
CA GLY A 48 2.18 -4.56 -7.88
C GLY A 48 2.55 -5.95 -7.40
N ALA A 49 1.85 -6.97 -7.89
CA ALA A 49 2.12 -8.35 -7.52
C ALA A 49 2.50 -9.17 -8.76
N ILE A 50 3.59 -9.94 -8.65
CA ILE A 50 4.04 -10.89 -9.67
C ILE A 50 3.84 -12.29 -9.10
N VAL A 51 3.19 -13.16 -9.87
CA VAL A 51 3.05 -14.58 -9.52
C VAL A 51 4.00 -15.42 -10.35
N VAL A 52 4.64 -16.39 -9.70
CA VAL A 52 5.49 -17.41 -10.32
C VAL A 52 4.90 -18.77 -10.01
N PHE A 53 4.65 -19.58 -11.03
CA PHE A 53 4.04 -20.91 -10.86
C PHE A 53 4.51 -21.91 -11.92
N ARG A 54 4.31 -23.21 -11.65
CA ARG A 54 4.61 -24.30 -12.60
C ARG A 54 3.31 -24.82 -13.20
N ASN A 55 3.27 -24.97 -14.52
CA ASN A 55 2.10 -25.57 -15.17
C ASN A 55 2.23 -27.11 -15.14
N GLY A 56 1.23 -27.83 -14.66
CA GLY A 56 1.28 -29.31 -14.57
C GLY A 56 1.48 -30.03 -15.92
N ASN A 57 1.12 -29.39 -17.04
CA ASN A 57 1.21 -29.98 -18.37
C ASN A 57 2.58 -29.78 -19.04
N HIS A 58 3.36 -28.81 -18.57
CA HIS A 58 4.67 -28.49 -19.12
C HIS A 58 5.59 -28.24 -17.95
N ASN A 59 6.64 -29.03 -17.78
CA ASN A 59 7.62 -28.95 -16.69
C ASN A 59 8.46 -27.65 -16.72
N LYS A 60 7.79 -26.51 -16.83
CA LYS A 60 8.26 -25.16 -17.11
C LYS A 60 7.66 -24.23 -16.07
N THR A 61 8.47 -23.30 -15.62
CA THR A 61 8.09 -22.22 -14.71
C THR A 61 7.60 -21.03 -15.54
N TYR A 62 6.50 -20.43 -15.10
CA TYR A 62 5.88 -19.25 -15.69
C TYR A 62 5.87 -18.12 -14.66
N GLY A 63 5.89 -16.89 -15.15
CA GLY A 63 5.74 -15.69 -14.34
C GLY A 63 4.84 -14.69 -15.06
N GLU A 64 3.90 -14.09 -14.33
CA GLU A 64 3.02 -13.05 -14.85
C GLU A 64 2.63 -12.05 -13.76
N ILE A 65 2.16 -10.88 -14.17
CA ILE A 65 1.58 -9.89 -13.24
C ILE A 65 0.22 -10.43 -12.79
N VAL A 66 -0.02 -10.43 -11.48
CA VAL A 66 -1.33 -10.76 -10.93
C VAL A 66 -2.33 -9.73 -11.46
N PRO A 67 -3.42 -10.16 -12.12
CA PRO A 67 -4.40 -9.24 -12.68
C PRO A 67 -4.98 -8.30 -11.61
N ASN A 68 -5.25 -7.05 -11.97
CA ASN A 68 -5.73 -6.01 -11.06
C ASN A 68 -4.80 -5.70 -9.88
N SER A 69 -3.56 -6.19 -9.87
CA SER A 69 -2.61 -5.90 -8.80
C SER A 69 -1.87 -4.58 -9.00
N ILE A 70 -1.90 -4.00 -10.20
CA ILE A 70 -1.23 -2.73 -10.52
C ILE A 70 -2.19 -1.57 -10.28
N TYR A 71 -1.83 -0.71 -9.35
CA TYR A 71 -2.55 0.52 -9.06
C TYR A 71 -1.67 1.71 -9.44
N ILE A 72 -2.29 2.78 -9.93
CA ILE A 72 -1.62 4.06 -10.18
C ILE A 72 -2.46 5.15 -9.53
N TRP A 73 -1.82 5.95 -8.68
CA TRP A 73 -2.42 7.14 -8.09
C TRP A 73 -1.94 8.40 -8.81
N ASP A 74 -2.87 9.31 -9.10
CA ASP A 74 -2.56 10.66 -9.55
C ASP A 74 -2.70 11.64 -8.36
N PRO A 75 -1.59 12.21 -7.84
CA PRO A 75 -1.66 13.14 -6.71
C PRO A 75 -2.28 14.49 -7.05
N ALA A 76 -2.65 14.76 -8.32
CA ALA A 76 -3.43 15.95 -8.67
C ALA A 76 -4.92 15.79 -8.32
N ILE A 77 -5.43 14.56 -8.18
CA ILE A 77 -6.84 14.26 -7.94
C ILE A 77 -7.16 14.28 -6.44
N LYS A 78 -7.35 15.49 -5.87
CA LYS A 78 -7.69 15.63 -4.43
C LYS A 78 -8.96 14.86 -4.04
N PRO A 79 -8.98 14.21 -2.86
CA PRO A 79 -10.18 13.62 -2.29
C PRO A 79 -11.26 14.69 -2.12
N GLN A 80 -12.52 14.25 -2.14
CA GLN A 80 -13.64 15.11 -1.81
C GLN A 80 -13.50 15.62 -0.36
N SER A 81 -13.10 16.87 -0.20
CA SER A 81 -13.11 17.50 1.13
C SER A 81 -14.54 17.56 1.67
N SER A 82 -14.72 17.33 2.97
CA SER A 82 -15.99 17.41 3.69
C SER A 82 -16.67 18.80 3.64
N ARG A 83 -16.01 19.80 3.05
CA ARG A 83 -16.49 21.18 2.89
C ARG A 83 -16.65 21.62 1.43
N GLY A 84 -16.43 20.74 0.45
CA GLY A 84 -16.52 21.04 -0.98
C GLY A 84 -17.77 20.47 -1.65
N ARG A 85 -18.30 21.19 -2.66
CA ARG A 85 -19.41 20.73 -3.51
C ARG A 85 -19.06 19.37 -4.13
N LYS A 86 -19.94 18.37 -3.97
CA LYS A 86 -19.82 17.04 -4.57
C LYS A 86 -19.60 17.16 -6.09
N ARG A 87 -18.35 16.97 -6.56
CA ARG A 87 -18.10 16.68 -7.98
C ARG A 87 -18.35 15.19 -8.19
N SER A 88 -19.11 14.84 -9.23
CA SER A 88 -19.42 13.44 -9.50
C SER A 88 -18.12 12.71 -9.88
N ASN A 89 -17.89 11.53 -9.30
CA ASN A 89 -16.67 10.75 -9.49
C ASN A 89 -16.48 10.22 -10.91
N LEU A 90 -17.43 10.45 -11.84
CA LEU A 90 -17.37 10.00 -13.23
C LEU A 90 -16.46 10.90 -14.09
N GLU A 91 -16.38 12.21 -13.80
CA GLU A 91 -15.61 13.17 -14.62
C GLU A 91 -14.08 13.07 -14.42
N ALA A 92 -13.61 12.41 -13.36
CA ALA A 92 -12.18 12.21 -13.11
C ALA A 92 -11.53 11.18 -14.06
N TRP A 93 -12.33 10.44 -14.82
CA TRP A 93 -11.92 9.27 -15.62
C TRP A 93 -11.80 9.53 -17.12
N ASP A 94 -12.29 10.67 -17.59
CA ASP A 94 -12.29 11.01 -19.02
C ASP A 94 -10.90 11.39 -19.55
N ASN A 95 -9.93 11.63 -18.66
CA ASN A 95 -8.57 12.04 -19.02
C ASN A 95 -7.50 10.95 -18.83
N ILE A 96 -7.89 9.72 -18.48
CA ILE A 96 -6.93 8.61 -18.35
C ILE A 96 -6.58 8.11 -19.76
N PRO A 97 -5.30 8.11 -20.16
CA PRO A 97 -4.87 7.58 -21.45
C PRO A 97 -5.37 6.14 -21.66
N ASP A 98 -5.89 5.83 -22.85
CA ASP A 98 -6.48 4.52 -23.16
C ASP A 98 -5.51 3.34 -22.88
N ILE A 99 -4.21 3.57 -23.00
CA ILE A 99 -3.17 2.59 -22.65
C ILE A 99 -3.23 2.10 -21.20
N LEU A 100 -3.76 2.92 -20.27
CA LEU A 100 -3.93 2.53 -18.86
C LEU A 100 -5.26 1.81 -18.60
N ARG A 101 -6.27 2.03 -19.45
CA ARG A 101 -7.58 1.36 -19.34
C ARG A 101 -7.50 -0.12 -19.68
N ASP A 102 -6.63 -0.48 -20.62
CA ASP A 102 -6.49 -1.85 -21.12
C ASP A 102 -5.51 -2.72 -20.30
N THR A 103 -4.74 -2.13 -19.38
CA THR A 103 -3.64 -2.80 -18.66
C THR A 103 -4.04 -3.50 -17.35
N ALA A 104 -5.35 -3.70 -17.09
CA ALA A 104 -5.84 -4.14 -15.77
C ALA A 104 -5.32 -3.27 -14.60
N ILE A 105 -5.01 -2.00 -14.90
CA ILE A 105 -4.61 -1.01 -13.92
C ILE A 105 -5.88 -0.37 -13.39
N VAL A 106 -6.13 -0.52 -12.09
CA VAL A 106 -7.30 0.08 -11.44
C VAL A 106 -6.83 1.34 -10.72
N PRO A 107 -7.28 2.55 -11.09
CA PRO A 107 -7.10 3.72 -10.23
C PRO A 107 -7.98 3.54 -9.00
N ASP A 108 -7.38 3.36 -7.83
CA ASP A 108 -8.19 3.24 -6.62
C ASP A 108 -8.74 4.63 -6.22
N GLN A 109 -9.98 4.65 -5.76
CA GLN A 109 -10.66 5.85 -5.23
C GLN A 109 -10.12 6.23 -3.84
N ILE A 110 -9.13 5.49 -3.35
CA ILE A 110 -8.57 5.67 -2.02
C ILE A 110 -7.64 6.88 -2.02
N ASP A 111 -7.97 7.82 -1.14
CA ASP A 111 -7.24 9.04 -0.86
C ASP A 111 -5.81 8.74 -0.42
N TYR A 112 -4.89 8.82 -1.38
CA TYR A 112 -3.47 8.60 -1.16
C TYR A 112 -2.74 9.88 -0.70
N HIS A 113 -3.39 11.04 -0.54
CA HIS A 113 -2.76 12.37 -0.42
C HIS A 113 -1.87 12.61 0.81
N GLY A 114 -0.76 11.88 0.91
CA GLY A 114 0.33 12.07 1.84
C GLY A 114 0.57 10.94 2.84
N ASN A 115 -0.12 9.79 2.78
CA ASN A 115 0.26 8.64 3.62
C ASN A 115 -0.37 7.31 3.17
N PHE A 116 0.39 6.46 2.47
CA PHE A 116 0.08 5.04 2.41
C PHE A 116 0.09 4.49 3.84
N ASN A 117 -1.07 4.07 4.32
CA ASN A 117 -1.25 3.63 5.69
C ASN A 117 -1.81 2.21 5.73
N ALA A 118 -1.89 1.64 6.93
CA ALA A 118 -2.29 0.25 7.09
C ALA A 118 -3.74 -0.05 6.65
N GLU A 119 -4.63 0.94 6.68
CA GLU A 119 -6.02 0.77 6.22
C GLU A 119 -6.09 0.69 4.68
N ILE A 120 -5.31 1.54 4.01
CA ILE A 120 -5.17 1.52 2.55
C ILE A 120 -4.57 0.18 2.10
N PHE A 121 -3.46 -0.22 2.73
CA PHE A 121 -2.82 -1.50 2.47
C PHE A 121 -3.78 -2.67 2.68
N GLU A 122 -4.48 -2.73 3.82
CA GLU A 122 -5.42 -3.82 4.13
C GLU A 122 -6.53 -3.92 3.08
N SER A 123 -7.06 -2.79 2.60
CA SER A 123 -8.07 -2.77 1.54
C SER A 123 -7.54 -3.34 0.22
N LEU A 124 -6.38 -2.88 -0.23
CA LEU A 124 -5.73 -3.33 -1.48
C LEU A 124 -5.32 -4.81 -1.39
N PHE A 125 -4.70 -5.18 -0.27
CA PHE A 125 -4.26 -6.54 0.00
C PHE A 125 -5.44 -7.51 0.04
N THR A 126 -6.58 -7.11 0.60
CA THR A 126 -7.81 -7.92 0.57
C THR A 126 -8.29 -8.17 -0.87
N LYS A 127 -8.31 -7.14 -1.72
CA LYS A 127 -8.68 -7.27 -3.15
C LYS A 127 -7.70 -8.18 -3.90
N LEU A 128 -6.40 -8.04 -3.63
CA LEU A 128 -5.36 -8.89 -4.20
C LEU A 128 -5.57 -10.36 -3.80
N CYS A 129 -5.76 -10.63 -2.51
CA CYS A 129 -5.99 -11.99 -2.00
C CYS A 129 -7.20 -12.65 -2.67
N ALA A 130 -8.31 -11.93 -2.84
CA ALA A 130 -9.48 -12.46 -3.54
C ALA A 130 -9.16 -12.83 -5.00
N THR A 131 -8.41 -11.97 -5.71
CA THR A 131 -8.01 -12.25 -7.10
C THR A 131 -7.05 -13.45 -7.19
N VAL A 132 -6.14 -13.56 -6.23
CA VAL A 132 -5.15 -14.63 -6.17
C VAL A 132 -5.82 -15.97 -5.86
N GLU A 133 -6.73 -16.01 -4.89
CA GLU A 133 -7.49 -17.21 -4.53
C GLU A 133 -8.33 -17.70 -5.72
N GLU A 134 -9.01 -16.78 -6.41
CA GLU A 134 -9.82 -17.11 -7.60
C GLU A 134 -8.97 -17.71 -8.74
N LYS A 135 -7.79 -17.14 -9.01
CA LYS A 135 -6.99 -17.51 -10.20
C LYS A 135 -5.98 -18.61 -9.96
N TYR A 136 -5.36 -18.65 -8.79
CA TYR A 136 -4.19 -19.49 -8.50
C TYR A 136 -4.40 -20.41 -7.29
N GLY A 137 -5.48 -20.23 -6.53
CA GLY A 137 -5.77 -21.02 -5.33
C GLY A 137 -4.81 -20.72 -4.19
N GLY A 138 -4.27 -21.77 -3.55
CA GLY A 138 -3.33 -21.62 -2.43
C GLY A 138 -1.95 -21.18 -2.90
N VAL A 139 -1.50 -20.00 -2.44
CA VAL A 139 -0.20 -19.41 -2.79
C VAL A 139 0.64 -19.08 -1.56
N ASP A 140 1.94 -18.89 -1.75
CA ASP A 140 2.80 -18.20 -0.78
C ASP A 140 2.95 -16.73 -1.19
N ILE A 141 2.65 -15.80 -0.29
CA ILE A 141 2.83 -14.36 -0.53
C ILE A 141 4.09 -13.88 0.19
N HIS A 142 4.99 -13.26 -0.58
CA HIS A 142 6.23 -12.66 -0.12
C HIS A 142 6.10 -11.13 -0.18
N MET A 143 6.39 -10.47 0.94
CA MET A 143 6.34 -9.01 1.11
C MET A 143 7.54 -8.55 1.94
N ASP A 144 7.90 -7.27 1.83
CA ASP A 144 8.90 -6.66 2.70
C ASP A 144 8.36 -6.44 4.14
N GLY A 145 9.16 -5.78 4.99
CA GLY A 145 8.82 -5.55 6.40
C GLY A 145 8.18 -4.19 6.67
N ALA A 146 7.47 -3.60 5.71
CA ALA A 146 6.96 -2.23 5.85
C ALA A 146 5.99 -2.08 7.04
N ARG A 147 6.09 -0.95 7.75
CA ARG A 147 5.30 -0.70 8.97
C ARG A 147 3.79 -0.74 8.74
N TYR A 148 3.35 -0.34 7.56
CA TYR A 148 1.93 -0.28 7.20
C TYR A 148 1.34 -1.65 6.81
N HIS A 149 2.15 -2.70 6.61
CA HIS A 149 1.62 -4.05 6.37
C HIS A 149 0.86 -4.63 7.57
N LYS A 150 1.01 -4.00 8.74
CA LYS A 150 0.33 -4.38 9.97
C LYS A 150 -0.48 -3.20 10.49
N ARG A 151 -1.80 -3.35 10.53
CA ARG A 151 -2.64 -2.37 11.22
C ARG A 151 -2.59 -2.60 12.72
N ARG A 152 -2.17 -1.57 13.44
CA ARG A 152 -2.27 -1.55 14.90
C ARG A 152 -3.71 -1.20 15.28
N ILE A 153 -4.50 -2.22 15.60
CA ILE A 153 -5.92 -2.07 15.98
C ILE A 153 -6.05 -1.38 17.35
N GLU A 154 -5.05 -1.57 18.22
CA GLU A 154 -5.04 -0.99 19.55
C GLU A 154 -3.80 -0.11 19.79
N ASN A 155 -4.07 1.14 20.19
CA ASN A 155 -3.04 2.07 20.62
C ASN A 155 -2.66 1.79 22.07
N ILE A 156 -1.72 0.87 22.26
CA ILE A 156 -1.09 0.64 23.56
C ILE A 156 -0.27 1.88 23.92
N PRO A 157 -0.52 2.51 25.08
CA PRO A 157 0.25 3.65 25.56
C PRO A 157 1.75 3.36 25.59
N THR A 158 2.55 4.41 25.46
CA THR A 158 4.01 4.33 25.50
C THR A 158 4.56 5.30 26.53
N SER A 159 5.88 5.30 26.75
CA SER A 159 6.54 6.32 27.59
C SER A 159 6.29 7.76 27.13
N ALA A 160 5.88 7.97 25.87
CA ALA A 160 5.47 9.28 25.35
C ALA A 160 4.01 9.66 25.66
N SER A 161 3.13 8.68 25.91
CA SER A 161 1.69 8.92 26.20
C SER A 161 1.49 9.69 27.50
N LYS A 162 0.37 10.41 27.67
CA LYS A 162 0.10 11.10 28.94
C LYS A 162 -0.20 10.09 30.05
N LYS A 163 0.06 10.46 31.31
CA LYS A 163 -0.26 9.60 32.46
C LYS A 163 -1.74 9.20 32.46
N SER A 164 -2.64 10.15 32.18
CA SER A 164 -4.09 9.90 32.07
C SER A 164 -4.42 8.88 30.98
N GLU A 165 -3.80 8.96 29.81
CA GLU A 165 -4.02 8.02 28.70
C GLU A 165 -3.57 6.60 29.06
N ILE A 166 -2.50 6.46 29.85
CA ILE A 166 -2.03 5.17 30.35
C ILE A 166 -3.06 4.59 31.36
N ILE A 167 -3.53 5.41 32.30
CA ILE A 167 -4.55 5.00 33.29
C ILE A 167 -5.85 4.58 32.60
N ASP A 168 -6.33 5.38 31.65
CA ASP A 168 -7.57 5.09 30.90
C ASP A 168 -7.45 3.76 30.14
N TRP A 169 -6.30 3.51 29.51
CA TRP A 169 -6.05 2.25 28.80
C TRP A 169 -5.99 1.05 29.75
N LEU A 170 -5.24 1.15 30.86
CA LEU A 170 -5.15 0.09 31.88
C LEU A 170 -6.53 -0.23 32.48
N THR A 171 -7.33 0.81 32.75
CA THR A 171 -8.69 0.65 33.27
C THR A 171 -9.60 -0.06 32.26
N ARG A 172 -9.48 0.25 30.95
CA ARG A 172 -10.20 -0.48 29.88
C ARG A 172 -9.75 -1.94 29.74
N LYS A 173 -8.54 -2.26 30.18
CA LYS A 173 -8.02 -3.63 30.28
C LYS A 173 -8.33 -4.31 31.60
N GLU A 174 -9.14 -3.67 32.45
CA GLU A 174 -9.51 -4.18 33.77
C GLU A 174 -8.31 -4.36 34.72
N VAL A 175 -7.22 -3.61 34.49
CA VAL A 175 -6.04 -3.60 35.36
C VAL A 175 -6.26 -2.62 36.50
N VAL A 176 -6.01 -3.07 37.73
CA VAL A 176 -6.13 -2.23 38.93
C VAL A 176 -4.97 -1.24 38.98
N VAL A 177 -5.29 0.05 38.92
CA VAL A 177 -4.29 1.13 38.93
C VAL A 177 -4.09 1.66 40.36
N PRO A 178 -2.87 1.64 40.92
CA PRO A 178 -2.59 2.27 42.21
C PRO A 178 -2.73 3.80 42.15
N ILE A 179 -3.36 4.39 43.16
CA ILE A 179 -3.72 5.82 43.21
C ILE A 179 -2.48 6.73 43.08
N ASP A 180 -1.36 6.33 43.67
CA ASP A 180 -0.12 7.12 43.72
C ASP A 180 0.95 6.68 42.71
N ALA A 181 0.63 5.70 41.83
CA ALA A 181 1.61 5.14 40.92
C ALA A 181 2.21 6.20 39.99
N TYR A 182 3.53 6.21 39.84
CA TYR A 182 4.24 7.05 38.89
C TYR A 182 4.03 6.53 37.47
N LYS A 183 4.21 7.42 36.48
CA LYS A 183 4.03 7.08 35.07
C LYS A 183 4.90 5.88 34.62
N ALA A 184 6.12 5.76 35.16
CA ALA A 184 7.00 4.64 34.87
C ALA A 184 6.45 3.33 35.43
N GLU A 185 5.92 3.34 36.66
CA GLU A 185 5.32 2.16 37.28
C GLU A 185 4.07 1.70 36.54
N LEU A 186 3.27 2.64 36.02
CA LEU A 186 2.10 2.32 35.20
C LEU A 186 2.45 1.68 33.85
N LEU A 187 3.65 1.88 33.32
CA LEU A 187 4.07 1.28 32.05
C LEU A 187 4.56 -0.16 32.21
N GLU A 188 4.79 -0.60 33.45
CA GLU A 188 5.19 -1.97 33.80
C GLU A 188 3.98 -2.86 34.17
N LEU A 189 2.76 -2.30 34.20
CA LEU A 189 1.49 -3.00 34.45
C LEU A 189 0.84 -3.47 33.14
#